data_AF-A0A7Z7LNB3-F1
#
_entry.id   AF-A0A7Z7LNB3-F1
#
_cell.length_a   1.000
_cell.length_b   1.000
_cell.length_c   1.000
_cell.angle_alpha   90.00
_cell.angle_beta   90.00
_cell.angle_gamma   90.00
#
_symmetry.space_group_name_H-M   'P 1'
#
loop_
_entity.id
_entity.type
_entity.pdbx_description
1 polymer ?
#
loop_
_entity_poly.entity_id
_entity_poly.type
_entity_poly.pdbx_seq_one_letter_code
_entity_poly.pdbx_strand_id
1 'polypeptide(L)'
;MQQLAVICDLAAALFLAVCAIRGAGGRPLPALVPFLALGLGSAALAALLAAEPSFGGSLLILLAVGIGCTLGAAVALSASLARVPLFLTGLLILYAIVAILLAFAIVDRGSPFWQAGTGTGDIERLGAATVAMIAGCLVLGGGSVLLFRRVRAASAGEWFGGLRRLQAVSTAMTLLLAGVFLVTHSPLTFWLCAVTGVLAGALLVLPMGAKARWPLSVLLTGLCGLSTAALGFALASLVMITAGGLVAASMASVLADLARDAGRRPLLMLFYRQN
;
A
#
# COMPACT_ATOMS: atom_id res chain seq x y z
N MET A 1 22.55 2.06 20.01
CA MET A 1 22.13 1.83 18.61
C MET A 1 20.85 2.59 18.23
N GLN A 2 19.88 2.70 19.14
CA GLN A 2 18.59 3.36 18.89
C GLN A 2 18.66 4.82 18.41
N GLN A 3 19.54 5.66 18.99
CA GLN A 3 19.74 7.05 18.53
C GLN A 3 20.27 7.13 17.09
N LEU A 4 21.15 6.20 16.71
CA LEU A 4 21.70 6.12 15.34
C LEU A 4 20.61 5.70 14.34
N ALA A 5 19.73 4.77 14.73
CA ALA A 5 18.60 4.35 13.91
C ALA A 5 17.65 5.52 13.61
N VAL A 6 17.34 6.37 14.61
CA VAL A 6 16.50 7.57 14.42
C VAL A 6 17.15 8.57 13.46
N ILE A 7 18.47 8.78 13.55
CA ILE A 7 19.21 9.65 12.62
C ILE A 7 19.15 9.09 11.20
N CYS A 8 19.34 7.78 11.02
CA CYS A 8 19.23 7.13 9.72
C CYS A 8 17.80 7.23 9.15
N ASP A 9 16.77 7.07 9.99
CA ASP A 9 15.37 7.26 9.60
C ASP A 9 15.10 8.71 9.14
N LEU A 10 15.60 9.70 9.87
CA LEU A 10 15.42 11.11 9.50
C LEU A 10 16.15 11.44 8.19
N ALA A 11 17.35 10.90 7.99
CA ALA A 11 18.09 11.01 6.73
C ALA A 11 17.33 10.36 5.58
N ALA A 12 16.76 9.17 5.78
CA ALA A 12 15.97 8.45 4.78
C ALA A 12 14.74 9.27 4.36
N ALA A 13 13.98 9.77 5.33
CA ALA A 13 12.82 10.63 5.08
C ALA A 13 13.20 11.88 4.28
N LEU A 14 14.31 12.53 4.63
CA LEU A 14 14.82 13.71 3.92
C LEU A 14 15.19 13.39 2.47
N PHE A 15 15.96 12.33 2.23
CA PHE A 15 16.38 11.94 0.87
C PHE A 15 15.19 11.57 -0.01
N LEU A 16 14.21 10.84 0.53
CA LEU A 16 12.98 10.49 -0.18
C LEU A 16 12.12 11.71 -0.47
N ALA A 17 11.99 12.64 0.48
CA ALA A 17 11.28 13.91 0.27
C ALA A 17 11.95 14.77 -0.82
N VAL A 18 13.27 14.89 -0.80
CA VAL A 18 14.02 15.62 -1.84
C VAL A 18 13.85 14.94 -3.20
N CYS A 19 13.88 13.61 -3.25
CA CYS A 19 13.61 12.85 -4.47
C CYS A 19 12.20 13.15 -5.01
N ALA A 20 11.19 13.17 -4.14
CA ALA A 20 9.81 13.47 -4.52
C ALA A 20 9.65 14.89 -5.05
N ILE A 21 10.19 15.90 -4.36
CA ILE A 21 10.13 17.30 -4.79
C ILE A 21 10.81 17.47 -6.15
N ARG A 22 11.98 16.85 -6.33
CA ARG A 22 12.71 16.89 -7.60
C ARG A 22 11.99 16.17 -8.73
N GLY A 23 11.32 15.06 -8.42
CA GLY A 23 10.47 14.35 -9.37
C GLY A 23 9.27 15.18 -9.79
N ALA A 24 8.59 15.83 -8.84
CA ALA A 24 7.49 16.74 -9.12
C ALA A 24 7.94 17.97 -9.94
N GLY A 25 9.18 18.43 -9.75
CA GLY A 25 9.82 19.49 -10.54
C GLY A 25 10.25 19.07 -11.96
N GLY A 26 9.89 17.88 -12.43
CA GLY A 26 10.13 17.43 -13.81
C GLY A 26 11.57 16.99 -14.09
N ARG A 27 12.40 16.74 -13.07
CA ARG A 27 13.77 16.25 -13.28
C ARG A 27 13.77 14.83 -13.86
N PRO A 28 14.71 14.50 -14.76
CA PRO A 28 14.76 13.18 -15.38
C PRO A 28 15.12 12.10 -14.36
N LEU A 29 14.58 10.89 -14.56
CA LEU A 29 14.73 9.75 -13.66
C LEU A 29 16.19 9.44 -13.25
N PRO A 30 17.21 9.48 -14.13
CA PRO A 30 18.59 9.23 -13.75
C PRO A 30 19.13 10.18 -12.66
N ALA A 31 18.62 11.41 -12.60
CA ALA A 31 19.01 12.37 -11.58
C ALA A 31 18.32 12.12 -10.22
N LEU A 32 17.27 11.30 -10.20
CA LEU A 32 16.50 10.94 -9.00
C LEU A 32 17.00 9.64 -8.36
N VAL A 33 17.50 8.70 -9.16
CA VAL A 33 18.02 7.39 -8.72
C VAL A 33 18.97 7.46 -7.53
N PRO A 34 20.00 8.33 -7.49
CA PRO A 34 20.92 8.36 -6.34
C PRO A 34 20.22 8.75 -5.03
N PHE A 35 19.28 9.71 -5.07
CA PHE A 35 18.52 10.12 -3.89
C PHE A 35 17.55 9.02 -3.43
N LEU A 36 16.92 8.32 -4.38
CA LEU A 36 16.06 7.19 -4.09
C LEU A 36 16.86 6.04 -3.45
N ALA A 37 18.03 5.70 -4.00
CA ALA A 37 18.87 4.63 -3.50
C ALA A 37 19.43 4.94 -2.10
N LEU A 38 19.89 6.17 -1.86
CA LEU A 38 20.34 6.61 -0.54
C LEU A 38 19.20 6.62 0.48
N GLY A 39 18.00 7.06 0.08
CA GLY A 39 16.82 7.07 0.94
C GLY A 39 16.38 5.65 1.33
N LEU A 40 16.23 4.74 0.37
CA LEU A 40 15.85 3.35 0.63
C LEU A 40 16.95 2.58 1.38
N GLY A 41 18.22 2.82 1.06
CA GLY A 41 19.36 2.21 1.74
C GLY A 41 19.47 2.64 3.21
N SER A 42 19.29 3.93 3.49
CA SER A 42 19.29 4.44 4.88
C SER A 42 18.07 3.95 5.67
N ALA A 43 16.89 3.83 5.05
CA ALA A 43 15.72 3.22 5.69
C ALA A 43 15.96 1.74 6.05
N ALA A 44 16.56 0.96 5.14
CA ALA A 44 16.90 -0.43 5.41
C ALA A 44 17.92 -0.57 6.54
N LEU A 45 18.95 0.28 6.58
CA LEU A 45 19.92 0.32 7.66
C LEU A 45 19.29 0.71 9.00
N ALA A 46 18.42 1.72 9.01
CA ALA A 46 17.69 2.12 10.21
C ALA A 46 16.85 0.96 10.77
N ALA A 47 16.13 0.24 9.90
CA ALA A 47 15.34 -0.93 10.30
C ALA A 47 16.20 -2.07 10.88
N LEU A 48 17.37 -2.35 10.28
CA LEU A 48 18.31 -3.35 10.80
C LEU A 48 18.88 -2.98 12.16
N LEU A 49 19.24 -1.70 12.35
CA LEU A 49 19.74 -1.18 13.62
C LEU A 49 18.67 -1.17 14.72
N ALA A 50 17.40 -0.95 14.35
CA ALA A 50 16.28 -0.95 15.28
C ALA A 50 15.87 -2.37 15.71
N ALA A 51 15.99 -3.36 14.82
CA ALA A 51 15.58 -4.73 15.09
C ALA A 51 16.59 -5.55 15.91
N GLU A 52 17.85 -5.12 15.98
CA GLU A 52 18.98 -5.84 16.62
C GLU A 52 18.93 -7.37 16.41
N PRO A 53 18.87 -7.84 15.15
CA PRO A 53 18.64 -9.25 14.87
C PRO A 53 19.84 -10.10 15.33
N SER A 54 19.55 -11.31 15.82
CA SER A 54 20.58 -12.33 16.03
C SER A 54 21.29 -12.67 14.70
N PHE A 55 22.47 -13.28 14.77
CA PHE A 55 23.22 -13.66 13.56
C PHE A 55 22.40 -14.51 12.58
N GLY A 56 21.57 -15.42 13.09
CA GLY A 56 20.64 -16.19 12.25
C GLY A 56 19.56 -15.31 11.60
N GLY A 57 19.02 -14.34 12.35
CA GLY A 57 18.03 -13.39 11.85
C GLY A 57 18.59 -12.46 10.77
N SER A 58 19.81 -11.94 10.94
CA SER A 58 20.45 -11.07 9.96
C SER A 58 20.75 -11.81 8.64
N LEU A 59 21.16 -13.09 8.72
CA LEU A 59 21.35 -13.94 7.55
C LEU A 59 20.04 -14.15 6.78
N LEU A 60 18.93 -14.42 7.49
CA LEU A 60 17.61 -14.60 6.89
C LEU A 60 17.10 -13.32 6.23
N ILE A 61 17.29 -12.16 6.88
CA ILE A 61 16.92 -10.85 6.30
C ILE A 61 17.73 -10.60 5.03
N LEU A 62 19.04 -10.80 5.06
CA LEU A 62 19.91 -10.58 3.90
C LEU A 62 19.54 -11.51 2.73
N LEU A 63 19.24 -12.78 3.02
CA LEU A 63 18.83 -13.75 2.02
C LEU A 63 17.46 -13.39 1.41
N ALA A 64 16.48 -13.02 2.25
CA ALA A 64 15.15 -12.62 1.78
C ALA A 64 15.21 -11.34 0.92
N VAL A 65 15.95 -10.32 1.37
CA VAL A 65 16.15 -9.07 0.62
C VAL A 65 16.93 -9.35 -0.66
N GLY A 66 17.99 -10.15 -0.61
CA GLY A 66 18.80 -10.52 -1.77
C GLY A 66 17.98 -11.22 -2.86
N ILE A 67 17.16 -12.22 -2.48
CA ILE A 67 16.28 -12.92 -3.41
C ILE A 67 15.22 -11.98 -3.97
N GLY A 68 14.58 -11.17 -3.12
CA GLY A 68 13.56 -10.21 -3.55
C GLY A 68 14.09 -9.16 -4.53
N CYS A 69 15.23 -8.56 -4.22
CA CYS A 69 15.89 -7.56 -5.07
C CYS A 69 16.35 -8.15 -6.41
N THR A 70 16.95 -9.35 -6.41
CA THR A 70 17.44 -9.97 -7.64
C THR A 70 16.31 -10.42 -8.55
N LEU A 71 15.27 -11.08 -8.03
CA LEU A 71 14.08 -11.45 -8.80
C LEU A 71 13.34 -10.21 -9.32
N GLY A 72 13.15 -9.20 -8.47
CA GLY A 72 12.51 -7.95 -8.86
C GLY A 72 13.26 -7.23 -9.98
N ALA A 73 14.59 -7.14 -9.87
CA ALA A 73 15.44 -6.55 -10.89
C ALA A 73 15.42 -7.36 -12.20
N ALA A 74 15.52 -8.69 -12.13
CA ALA A 74 15.50 -9.56 -13.29
C ALA A 74 14.18 -9.43 -14.07
N VAL A 75 13.04 -9.44 -13.36
CA VAL A 75 11.73 -9.25 -13.99
C VAL A 75 11.60 -7.84 -14.57
N ALA A 76 12.04 -6.80 -13.86
CA ALA A 76 11.97 -5.43 -14.36
C ALA A 76 12.81 -5.20 -15.63
N LEU A 77 14.03 -5.78 -15.69
CA LEU A 77 14.92 -5.68 -16.85
C LEU A 77 14.41 -6.46 -18.06
N SER A 78 13.66 -7.54 -17.84
CA SER A 78 13.07 -8.36 -18.92
C SER A 78 11.72 -7.86 -19.43
N ALA A 79 11.10 -6.91 -18.73
CA ALA A 79 9.75 -6.46 -19.05
C ALA A 79 9.72 -5.54 -20.29
N SER A 80 8.87 -5.90 -21.27
CA SER A 80 8.59 -5.03 -22.42
C SER A 80 7.84 -3.75 -21.99
N LEU A 81 8.16 -2.61 -22.62
CA LEU A 81 7.47 -1.32 -22.40
C LEU A 81 5.94 -1.45 -22.50
N ALA A 82 5.44 -2.28 -23.40
CA ALA A 82 3.99 -2.51 -23.58
C ALA A 82 3.31 -3.14 -22.35
N ARG A 83 4.08 -3.83 -21.49
CA ARG A 83 3.59 -4.53 -20.29
C ARG A 83 3.87 -3.77 -19.00
N VAL A 84 4.47 -2.58 -19.04
CA VAL A 84 4.76 -1.77 -17.85
C VAL A 84 3.52 -1.57 -16.98
N PRO A 85 2.33 -1.22 -17.51
CA PRO A 85 1.15 -1.10 -16.66
C PRO A 85 0.78 -2.42 -15.96
N LEU A 86 0.87 -3.55 -16.65
CA LEU A 86 0.60 -4.87 -16.08
C LEU A 86 1.57 -5.17 -14.92
N PHE A 87 2.86 -4.93 -15.16
CA PHE A 87 3.92 -5.13 -14.16
C PHE A 87 3.70 -4.28 -12.90
N LEU A 88 3.39 -2.99 -13.06
CA LEU A 88 3.07 -2.11 -11.93
C LEU A 88 1.87 -2.64 -11.12
N THR A 89 0.83 -3.16 -11.78
CA THR A 89 -0.32 -3.74 -11.08
C THR A 89 0.07 -4.97 -10.26
N GLY A 90 0.97 -5.80 -10.78
CA GLY A 90 1.54 -6.93 -10.05
C GLY A 90 2.31 -6.50 -8.80
N LEU A 91 3.13 -5.45 -8.91
CA LEU A 91 3.84 -4.89 -7.75
C LEU A 91 2.90 -4.32 -6.68
N LEU A 92 1.80 -3.67 -7.09
CA LEU A 92 0.78 -3.19 -6.13
C LEU A 92 0.15 -4.36 -5.35
N ILE A 93 -0.16 -5.47 -6.02
CA ILE A 93 -0.71 -6.67 -5.36
C ILE A 93 0.31 -7.26 -4.39
N LEU A 94 1.58 -7.37 -4.80
CA LEU A 94 2.65 -7.88 -3.94
C LEU A 94 2.82 -7.00 -2.69
N TYR A 95 2.83 -5.68 -2.88
CA TYR A 95 2.85 -4.73 -1.77
C TYR A 95 1.66 -4.91 -0.83
N ALA A 96 0.45 -5.07 -1.37
CA ALA A 96 -0.75 -5.27 -0.58
C ALA A 96 -0.68 -6.52 0.30
N ILE A 97 -0.13 -7.62 -0.22
CA ILE A 97 0.11 -8.84 0.57
C ILE A 97 1.06 -8.54 1.72
N VAL A 98 2.18 -7.86 1.48
CA VAL A 98 3.14 -7.47 2.52
C VAL A 98 2.47 -6.60 3.59
N ALA A 99 1.67 -5.61 3.17
CA ALA A 99 0.98 -4.72 4.10
C ALA A 99 -0.02 -5.46 5.00
N ILE A 100 -0.79 -6.40 4.44
CA ILE A 100 -1.72 -7.25 5.20
C ILE A 100 -0.95 -8.12 6.19
N LEU A 101 0.10 -8.83 5.73
CA LEU A 101 0.92 -9.68 6.59
C LEU A 101 1.56 -8.89 7.75
N LEU A 102 2.07 -7.68 7.47
CA LEU A 102 2.65 -6.83 8.49
C LEU A 102 1.61 -6.34 9.49
N ALA A 103 0.39 -6.01 9.04
CA ALA A 103 -0.70 -5.65 9.95
C ALA A 103 -1.11 -6.83 10.86
N PHE A 104 -1.15 -8.06 10.35
CA PHE A 104 -1.32 -9.27 11.17
C PHE A 104 -0.19 -9.44 12.19
N ALA A 105 1.05 -9.25 11.75
CA ALA A 105 2.20 -9.35 12.65
C ALA A 105 2.16 -8.30 13.77
N ILE A 106 1.71 -7.08 13.50
CA ILE A 106 1.59 -6.02 14.51
C ILE A 106 0.48 -6.30 15.53
N VAL A 107 -0.65 -6.84 15.07
CA VAL A 107 -1.80 -7.17 15.94
C VAL A 107 -1.51 -8.39 16.82
N ASP A 108 -0.64 -9.30 16.37
CA ASP A 108 -0.29 -10.48 17.13
C ASP A 108 0.50 -10.13 18.40
N ARG A 109 -0.05 -10.49 19.56
CA ARG A 109 0.53 -10.20 20.89
C ARG A 109 1.81 -11.00 21.16
N GLY A 110 2.03 -12.09 20.44
CA GLY A 110 3.28 -12.87 20.49
C GLY A 110 4.40 -12.30 19.63
N SER A 111 4.13 -11.25 18.86
CA SER A 111 5.11 -10.67 17.95
C SER A 111 6.16 -9.81 18.68
N PRO A 112 7.38 -9.69 18.12
CA PRO A 112 8.39 -8.78 18.67
C PRO A 112 7.95 -7.31 18.65
N PHE A 113 6.93 -6.97 17.85
CA PHE A 113 6.35 -5.62 17.79
C PHE A 113 5.51 -5.26 19.01
N TRP A 114 5.08 -6.26 19.81
CA TRP A 114 4.35 -6.03 21.04
C TRP A 114 5.27 -5.75 22.24
N GLN A 115 6.51 -6.26 22.21
CA GLN A 115 7.48 -6.17 23.33
C GLN A 115 8.44 -4.98 23.25
N ALA A 116 8.64 -4.39 22.08
CA ALA A 116 9.36 -3.13 21.97
C ALA A 116 8.41 -1.98 22.32
N GLY A 117 8.60 -1.36 23.49
CA GLY A 117 7.76 -0.28 24.02
C GLY A 117 7.61 0.93 23.08
N THR A 118 6.71 0.81 22.10
CA THR A 118 6.22 1.93 21.31
C THR A 118 5.24 2.71 22.17
N GLY A 119 5.58 3.95 22.53
CA GLY A 119 4.73 4.85 23.34
C GLY A 119 3.42 5.29 22.68
N THR A 120 2.98 4.63 21.61
CA THR A 120 1.64 4.79 21.02
C THR A 120 0.65 4.01 21.88
N GLY A 121 -0.47 4.63 22.22
CA GLY A 121 -1.52 3.93 22.96
C GLY A 121 -1.95 2.67 22.20
N ASP A 122 -2.20 1.55 22.88
CA ASP A 122 -2.56 0.28 22.23
C ASP A 122 -3.66 0.42 21.18
N ILE A 123 -4.61 1.33 21.44
CA ILE A 123 -5.71 1.67 20.53
C ILE A 123 -5.21 2.34 19.24
N GLU A 124 -4.23 3.24 19.31
CA GLU A 124 -3.65 3.91 18.14
C GLU A 124 -2.91 2.90 17.26
N ARG A 125 -2.12 2.01 17.85
CA ARG A 125 -1.40 0.96 17.12
C ARG A 125 -2.36 0.01 16.42
N LEU A 126 -3.35 -0.50 17.15
CA LEU A 126 -4.34 -1.43 16.60
C LEU A 126 -5.25 -0.75 15.57
N GLY A 127 -5.64 0.51 15.80
CA GLY A 127 -6.37 1.34 14.86
C GLY A 127 -5.61 1.52 13.56
N ALA A 128 -4.34 1.93 13.65
CA ALA A 128 -3.48 2.17 12.51
C ALA A 128 -3.20 0.87 11.72
N ALA A 129 -2.93 -0.25 12.41
CA ALA A 129 -2.79 -1.55 11.77
C ALA A 129 -4.09 -2.00 11.06
N THR A 130 -5.25 -1.71 11.65
CA THR A 130 -6.56 -2.01 11.03
C THR A 130 -6.78 -1.19 9.77
N VAL A 131 -6.48 0.11 9.79
CA VAL A 131 -6.56 0.98 8.61
C VAL A 131 -5.61 0.49 7.51
N ALA A 132 -4.38 0.15 7.88
CA ALA A 132 -3.39 -0.40 6.96
C ALA A 132 -3.88 -1.69 6.30
N MET A 133 -4.45 -2.60 7.09
CA MET A 133 -4.99 -3.87 6.62
C MET A 133 -6.16 -3.65 5.67
N ILE A 134 -7.13 -2.77 5.99
CA ILE A 134 -8.27 -2.47 5.11
C ILE A 134 -7.76 -1.89 3.79
N ALA A 135 -6.87 -0.89 3.83
CA ALA A 135 -6.32 -0.28 2.63
C ALA A 135 -5.55 -1.31 1.77
N GLY A 136 -4.75 -2.17 2.41
CA GLY A 136 -4.06 -3.29 1.74
C GLY A 136 -5.04 -4.27 1.11
N CYS A 137 -6.11 -4.66 1.81
CA CYS A 137 -7.13 -5.57 1.30
C CYS A 137 -7.89 -4.98 0.10
N LEU A 138 -8.21 -3.69 0.14
CA LEU A 138 -8.81 -2.98 -0.99
C LEU A 138 -7.89 -3.00 -2.22
N VAL A 139 -6.57 -2.82 -2.03
CA VAL A 139 -5.58 -2.92 -3.11
C VAL A 139 -5.43 -4.35 -3.61
N LEU A 140 -5.38 -5.34 -2.72
CA LEU A 140 -5.28 -6.75 -3.10
C LEU A 140 -6.48 -7.17 -3.95
N GLY A 141 -7.70 -6.90 -3.49
CA GLY A 141 -8.93 -7.20 -4.22
C GLY A 141 -9.05 -6.43 -5.53
N GLY A 142 -8.91 -5.11 -5.46
CA GLY A 142 -9.06 -4.23 -6.64
C GLY A 142 -7.96 -4.41 -7.67
N GLY A 143 -6.71 -4.55 -7.22
CA GLY A 143 -5.54 -4.83 -8.04
C GLY A 143 -5.65 -6.17 -8.75
N SER A 144 -6.12 -7.22 -8.07
CA SER A 144 -6.30 -8.55 -8.68
C SER A 144 -7.32 -8.52 -9.83
N VAL A 145 -8.45 -7.85 -9.64
CA VAL A 145 -9.45 -7.67 -10.70
C VAL A 145 -8.87 -6.84 -11.86
N LEU A 146 -8.14 -5.78 -11.57
CA LEU A 146 -7.49 -4.95 -12.59
C LEU A 146 -6.44 -5.74 -13.39
N LEU A 147 -5.62 -6.55 -12.72
CA LEU A 147 -4.62 -7.41 -13.34
C LEU A 147 -5.28 -8.42 -14.27
N PHE A 148 -6.31 -9.13 -13.78
CA PHE A 148 -7.06 -10.10 -14.57
C PHE A 148 -7.62 -9.50 -15.85
N ARG A 149 -8.17 -8.29 -15.76
CA ARG A 149 -8.71 -7.56 -16.92
C ARG A 149 -7.63 -7.09 -17.89
N ARG A 150 -6.41 -6.78 -17.41
CA ARG A 150 -5.26 -6.46 -18.26
C ARG A 150 -4.73 -7.68 -19.00
N VAL A 151 -4.72 -8.86 -18.36
CA VAL A 151 -4.28 -10.12 -18.98
C VAL A 151 -5.28 -10.63 -20.01
N ARG A 152 -6.57 -10.68 -19.68
CA ARG A 152 -7.59 -11.30 -20.56
C ARG A 152 -8.22 -10.36 -21.60
N ALA A 153 -7.75 -9.11 -21.70
CA ALA A 153 -8.41 -8.06 -22.49
C ALA A 153 -9.93 -7.97 -22.26
N ALA A 154 -10.40 -8.38 -21.08
CA ALA A 154 -11.82 -8.57 -20.82
C ALA A 154 -12.55 -7.22 -20.79
N SER A 155 -13.71 -7.19 -21.46
CA SER A 155 -14.67 -6.09 -21.35
C SER A 155 -15.13 -5.91 -19.90
N ALA A 156 -15.59 -4.71 -19.56
CA ALA A 156 -16.16 -4.48 -18.23
C ALA A 156 -17.33 -5.44 -17.99
N GLY A 157 -17.42 -6.01 -16.79
CA GLY A 157 -18.60 -6.77 -16.40
C GLY A 157 -19.84 -5.87 -16.46
N GLU A 158 -20.96 -6.43 -16.93
CA GLU A 158 -22.20 -5.69 -16.96
C GLU A 158 -22.64 -5.31 -15.54
N TRP A 159 -23.15 -4.08 -15.39
CA TRP A 159 -23.69 -3.61 -14.13
C TRP A 159 -25.02 -4.32 -13.87
N PHE A 160 -25.02 -5.37 -13.04
CA PHE A 160 -26.27 -5.97 -12.57
C PHE A 160 -26.81 -5.18 -11.37
N GLY A 161 -28.13 -4.99 -11.31
CA GLY A 161 -28.79 -4.12 -10.33
C GLY A 161 -28.47 -4.42 -8.85
N GLY A 162 -28.04 -5.65 -8.53
CA GLY A 162 -27.62 -6.06 -7.18
C GLY A 162 -26.21 -5.62 -6.78
N LEU A 163 -25.33 -5.27 -7.72
CA LEU A 163 -23.91 -5.06 -7.44
C LEU A 163 -23.66 -3.84 -6.52
N ARG A 164 -24.45 -2.77 -6.67
CA ARG A 164 -24.36 -1.59 -5.80
C ARG A 164 -24.73 -1.92 -4.35
N ARG A 165 -25.77 -2.72 -4.15
CA ARG A 165 -26.15 -3.19 -2.81
C ARG A 165 -25.05 -4.05 -2.22
N LEU A 166 -24.49 -4.95 -3.02
CA LEU A 166 -23.42 -5.84 -2.58
C LEU A 166 -22.14 -5.07 -2.20
N GLN A 167 -21.77 -4.04 -2.96
CA GLN A 167 -20.66 -3.13 -2.62
C GLN A 167 -20.90 -2.38 -1.31
N ALA A 168 -22.12 -1.83 -1.13
CA ALA A 168 -22.47 -1.12 0.10
C ALA A 168 -22.43 -2.07 1.31
N VAL A 169 -22.99 -3.27 1.17
CA VAL A 169 -23.01 -4.29 2.22
C VAL A 169 -21.60 -4.77 2.55
N SER A 170 -20.75 -5.08 1.56
CA SER A 170 -19.37 -5.54 1.81
C SER A 170 -18.52 -4.47 2.49
N THR A 171 -18.69 -3.20 2.09
CA THR A 171 -17.97 -2.08 2.69
C THR A 171 -18.45 -1.82 4.12
N ALA A 172 -19.76 -1.80 4.34
CA ALA A 172 -20.34 -1.65 5.67
C ALA A 172 -19.93 -2.79 6.60
N MET A 173 -19.94 -4.03 6.10
CA MET A 173 -19.51 -5.21 6.86
C MET A 173 -18.04 -5.12 7.26
N THR A 174 -17.17 -4.67 6.35
CA THR A 174 -15.74 -4.49 6.64
C THR A 174 -15.54 -3.44 7.73
N LEU A 175 -16.23 -2.29 7.66
CA LEU A 175 -16.17 -1.24 8.69
C LEU A 175 -16.72 -1.71 10.04
N LEU A 176 -17.82 -2.47 10.03
CA LEU A 176 -18.41 -3.04 11.24
C LEU A 176 -17.45 -4.03 11.90
N LEU A 177 -16.87 -4.96 11.13
CA LEU A 177 -15.89 -5.92 11.64
C LEU A 177 -14.63 -5.22 12.17
N ALA A 178 -14.18 -4.15 11.52
CA ALA A 178 -13.09 -3.32 12.02
C ALA A 178 -13.40 -2.69 13.39
N GLY A 179 -14.60 -2.13 13.55
CA GLY A 179 -15.05 -1.58 14.84
C GLY A 179 -15.15 -2.66 15.92
N VAL A 180 -15.72 -3.83 15.60
CA VAL A 180 -15.81 -4.96 16.54
C VAL A 180 -14.41 -5.46 16.92
N PHE A 181 -13.47 -5.52 15.98
CA PHE A 181 -12.09 -5.90 16.27
C PHE A 181 -11.42 -4.92 17.25
N LEU A 182 -11.63 -3.62 17.10
CA LEU A 182 -11.02 -2.62 17.99
C LEU A 182 -11.51 -2.73 19.45
N VAL A 183 -12.70 -3.31 19.68
CA VAL A 183 -13.24 -3.55 21.03
C VAL A 183 -12.89 -4.94 21.55
N THR A 184 -12.99 -5.96 20.70
CA THR A 184 -12.86 -7.37 21.11
C THR A 184 -11.43 -7.90 21.06
N HIS A 185 -10.56 -7.25 20.27
CA HIS A 185 -9.19 -7.70 19.97
C HIS A 185 -9.11 -9.16 19.48
N SER A 186 -10.20 -9.69 18.92
CA SER A 186 -10.27 -11.09 18.50
C SER A 186 -9.55 -11.30 17.16
N PRO A 187 -8.58 -12.25 17.07
CA PRO A 187 -7.89 -12.57 15.82
C PRO A 187 -8.84 -13.02 14.72
N LEU A 188 -9.91 -13.73 15.08
CA LEU A 188 -10.91 -14.22 14.13
C LEU A 188 -11.63 -13.05 13.46
N THR A 189 -12.00 -12.02 14.23
CA THR A 189 -12.63 -10.81 13.69
C THR A 189 -11.70 -10.08 12.72
N PHE A 190 -10.39 -10.04 13.03
CA PHE A 190 -9.40 -9.44 12.16
C PHE A 190 -9.25 -10.19 10.82
N TRP A 191 -9.22 -11.53 10.87
CA TRP A 191 -9.26 -12.39 9.68
C TRP A 191 -10.51 -12.18 8.83
N LEU A 192 -11.69 -12.18 9.46
CA LEU A 192 -12.94 -11.92 8.75
C LEU A 192 -12.93 -10.54 8.08
N CYS A 193 -12.43 -9.52 8.78
CA CYS A 193 -12.30 -8.17 8.25
C CYS A 193 -11.38 -8.13 7.02
N ALA A 194 -10.25 -8.86 7.05
CA ALA A 194 -9.34 -8.97 5.90
C ALA A 194 -10.02 -9.63 4.70
N VAL A 195 -10.71 -10.77 4.90
CA VAL A 195 -11.44 -11.47 3.84
C VAL A 195 -12.54 -10.59 3.24
N THR A 196 -13.35 -9.94 4.08
CA THR A 196 -14.40 -9.03 3.59
C THR A 196 -13.83 -7.80 2.91
N GLY A 197 -12.68 -7.30 3.35
CA GLY A 197 -11.99 -6.17 2.74
C GLY A 197 -11.47 -6.50 1.34
N VAL A 198 -10.91 -7.71 1.14
CA VAL A 198 -10.47 -8.17 -0.20
C VAL A 198 -11.66 -8.29 -1.13
N LEU A 199 -12.77 -8.86 -0.65
CA LEU A 199 -14.02 -8.93 -1.40
C LEU A 199 -14.52 -7.52 -1.75
N ALA A 200 -14.57 -6.61 -0.79
CA ALA A 200 -14.98 -5.22 -1.04
C ALA A 200 -14.12 -4.54 -2.11
N GLY A 201 -12.80 -4.71 -2.04
CA GLY A 201 -11.87 -4.19 -3.06
C GLY A 201 -12.13 -4.75 -4.46
N ALA A 202 -12.35 -6.06 -4.56
CA ALA A 202 -12.67 -6.71 -5.83
C ALA A 202 -14.00 -6.21 -6.40
N LEU A 203 -15.03 -6.13 -5.56
CA LEU A 203 -16.36 -5.65 -5.92
C LEU A 203 -16.38 -4.19 -6.35
N LEU A 204 -15.54 -3.33 -5.76
CA LEU A 204 -15.43 -1.91 -6.13
C LEU A 204 -14.89 -1.74 -7.56
N VAL A 205 -13.92 -2.56 -7.97
CA VAL A 205 -13.28 -2.46 -9.29
C VAL A 205 -14.07 -3.15 -10.39
N LEU A 206 -14.86 -4.18 -10.05
CA LEU A 206 -15.60 -5.00 -11.00
C LEU A 206 -16.46 -4.20 -12.01
N PRO A 207 -17.31 -3.22 -11.58
CA PRO A 207 -18.15 -2.48 -12.51
C PRO A 207 -17.43 -1.37 -13.28
N MET A 208 -16.16 -1.08 -12.96
CA MET A 208 -15.48 0.07 -13.55
C MET A 208 -15.17 -0.16 -15.03
N GLY A 209 -15.42 0.84 -15.88
CA GLY A 209 -15.18 0.76 -17.32
C GLY A 209 -13.70 0.62 -17.70
N ALA A 210 -13.41 0.22 -18.95
CA ALA A 210 -12.03 0.13 -19.45
C ALA A 210 -11.29 1.49 -19.45
N LYS A 211 -12.01 2.60 -19.58
CA LYS A 211 -11.47 3.96 -19.50
C LYS A 211 -11.02 4.37 -18.08
N ALA A 212 -11.54 3.70 -17.04
CA ALA A 212 -11.17 3.97 -15.65
C ALA A 212 -9.88 3.25 -15.21
N ARG A 213 -9.23 2.46 -16.09
CA ARG A 213 -8.03 1.67 -15.76
C ARG A 213 -6.85 2.52 -15.30
N TRP A 214 -6.70 3.73 -15.84
CA TRP A 214 -5.60 4.64 -15.48
C TRP A 214 -5.85 5.35 -14.14
N PRO A 215 -7.00 6.04 -13.93
CA PRO A 215 -7.34 6.63 -12.64
C PRO A 215 -7.40 5.60 -11.51
N LEU A 216 -7.81 4.36 -11.80
CA LEU A 216 -7.84 3.31 -10.80
C LEU A 216 -6.43 2.90 -10.34
N SER A 217 -5.46 2.78 -11.25
CA SER A 217 -4.08 2.50 -10.86
C SER A 217 -3.51 3.60 -9.95
N VAL A 218 -3.84 4.87 -10.22
CA VAL A 218 -3.45 6.00 -9.36
C VAL A 218 -4.10 5.86 -7.98
N LEU A 219 -5.42 5.60 -7.92
CA LEU A 219 -6.12 5.40 -6.65
C LEU A 219 -5.53 4.25 -5.83
N LEU A 220 -5.32 3.08 -6.45
CA LEU A 220 -4.76 1.92 -5.76
C LEU A 220 -3.33 2.21 -5.26
N THR A 221 -2.54 2.98 -6.02
CA THR A 221 -1.20 3.41 -5.59
C THR A 221 -1.29 4.37 -4.39
N GLY A 222 -2.27 5.28 -4.39
CA GLY A 222 -2.54 6.15 -3.25
C GLY A 222 -2.98 5.38 -2.00
N LEU A 223 -3.79 4.33 -2.16
CA LEU A 223 -4.17 3.42 -1.07
C LEU A 223 -2.97 2.62 -0.54
N CYS A 224 -2.02 2.22 -1.39
CA CYS A 224 -0.74 1.66 -0.93
C CYS A 224 0.00 2.65 -0.02
N GLY A 225 0.12 3.91 -0.45
CA GLY A 225 0.74 4.96 0.36
C GLY A 225 0.03 5.21 1.69
N LEU A 226 -1.31 5.24 1.69
CA LEU A 226 -2.12 5.33 2.91
C LEU A 226 -1.84 4.14 3.85
N SER A 227 -1.78 2.94 3.29
CA SER A 227 -1.45 1.72 4.04
C SER A 227 -0.04 1.79 4.63
N THR A 228 0.96 2.27 3.86
CA THR A 228 2.33 2.48 4.37
C THR A 228 2.35 3.46 5.52
N ALA A 229 1.65 4.59 5.40
CA ALA A 229 1.61 5.61 6.44
C ALA A 229 0.94 5.08 7.71
N ALA A 230 -0.15 4.34 7.57
CA ALA A 230 -0.85 3.70 8.69
C ALA A 230 0.03 2.64 9.39
N LEU A 231 0.78 1.82 8.64
CA LEU A 231 1.79 0.92 9.23
C LEU A 231 2.90 1.70 9.95
N GLY A 232 3.29 2.85 9.40
CA GLY A 232 4.24 3.75 10.04
C GLY A 232 3.76 4.26 11.39
N PHE A 233 2.49 4.66 11.52
CA PHE A 233 1.90 5.01 12.81
C PHE A 233 1.85 3.82 13.78
N ALA A 234 1.52 2.62 13.28
CA ALA A 234 1.47 1.43 14.09
C ALA A 234 2.85 0.99 14.63
N LEU A 235 3.91 1.24 13.85
CA LEU A 235 5.30 0.89 14.19
C LEU A 235 6.11 2.08 14.75
N ALA A 236 5.49 3.26 14.88
CA ALA A 236 6.18 4.52 15.20
C ALA A 236 7.38 4.85 14.28
N SER A 237 7.30 4.50 12.99
CA SER A 237 8.35 4.76 11.98
C SER A 237 8.08 6.07 11.22
N LEU A 238 8.92 7.08 11.45
CA LEU A 238 8.86 8.36 10.77
C LEU A 238 9.01 8.23 9.24
N VAL A 239 9.88 7.32 8.78
CA VAL A 239 10.09 7.10 7.34
C VAL A 239 8.83 6.60 6.66
N MET A 240 8.18 5.59 7.25
CA MET A 240 6.95 5.04 6.68
C MET A 240 5.80 6.04 6.69
N ILE A 241 5.66 6.83 7.77
CA ILE A 241 4.66 7.90 7.87
C ILE A 241 4.89 8.94 6.76
N THR A 242 6.11 9.44 6.63
CA THR A 242 6.44 10.52 5.68
C THR A 242 6.39 10.05 4.23
N ALA A 243 7.04 8.93 3.89
CA ALA A 243 7.05 8.39 2.54
C ALA A 243 5.66 7.92 2.09
N GLY A 244 4.94 7.20 2.96
CA GLY A 244 3.58 6.74 2.70
C GLY A 244 2.61 7.90 2.51
N GLY A 245 2.66 8.88 3.41
CA GLY A 245 1.81 10.07 3.34
C GLY A 245 2.07 10.90 2.09
N LEU A 246 3.33 11.05 1.70
CA LEU A 246 3.70 11.77 0.48
C LEU A 246 3.21 11.06 -0.79
N VAL A 247 3.31 9.73 -0.88
CA VAL A 247 2.73 8.96 -1.99
C VAL A 247 1.22 9.09 -2.02
N ALA A 248 0.54 8.94 -0.87
CA ALA A 248 -0.91 9.07 -0.78
C ALA A 248 -1.40 10.45 -1.24
N ALA A 249 -0.78 11.52 -0.73
CA ALA A 249 -1.11 12.89 -1.09
C ALA A 249 -0.85 13.19 -2.58
N SER A 250 0.27 12.70 -3.13
CA SER A 250 0.62 12.89 -4.54
C SER A 250 -0.35 12.18 -5.47
N MET A 251 -0.78 10.96 -5.13
CA MET A 251 -1.76 10.25 -5.94
C MET A 251 -3.15 10.88 -5.83
N ALA A 252 -3.51 11.41 -4.66
CA ALA A 252 -4.75 12.14 -4.47
C ALA A 252 -4.79 13.44 -5.28
N SER A 253 -3.69 14.20 -5.35
CA SER A 253 -3.61 15.41 -6.18
C SER A 253 -3.72 15.09 -7.67
N VAL A 254 -2.99 14.08 -8.15
CA VAL A 254 -3.09 13.63 -9.55
C VAL A 254 -4.51 13.18 -9.89
N LEU A 255 -5.17 12.42 -8.99
CA LEU A 255 -6.55 12.00 -9.21
C LEU A 255 -7.52 13.19 -9.24
N ALA A 256 -7.29 14.22 -8.42
CA ALA A 256 -8.09 15.44 -8.41
C ALA A 256 -7.91 16.25 -9.71
N ASP A 257 -6.69 16.37 -10.22
CA ASP A 257 -6.42 17.09 -11.47
C ASP A 257 -6.99 16.35 -12.69
N LEU A 258 -6.82 15.03 -12.76
CA LEU A 258 -7.48 14.20 -13.79
C LEU A 258 -9.00 14.37 -13.81
N ALA A 259 -9.60 14.55 -12.62
CA ALA A 259 -11.04 14.78 -12.50
C ALA A 259 -11.45 16.18 -12.96
N ARG A 260 -10.65 17.21 -12.63
CA ARG A 260 -10.84 18.59 -13.08
C ARG A 260 -10.76 18.69 -14.60
N ASP A 261 -9.76 18.07 -15.22
CA ASP A 261 -9.61 18.03 -16.68
C ASP A 261 -10.79 17.34 -17.36
N ALA A 262 -11.37 16.34 -16.71
CA ALA A 262 -12.59 15.67 -17.16
C ALA A 262 -13.89 16.45 -16.86
N GLY A 263 -13.80 17.62 -16.21
CA GLY A 263 -14.95 18.44 -15.79
C GLY A 263 -15.83 17.78 -14.73
N ARG A 264 -15.27 16.91 -13.88
CA ARG A 264 -16.03 15.99 -13.01
C ARG A 264 -15.45 15.92 -11.59
N ARG A 265 -16.24 15.35 -10.67
CA ARG A 265 -15.76 14.99 -9.32
C ARG A 265 -14.91 13.71 -9.40
N PRO A 266 -13.86 13.56 -8.58
CA PRO A 266 -12.88 12.45 -8.67
C PRO A 266 -13.51 11.07 -8.52
N LEU A 267 -14.45 10.90 -7.60
CA LEU A 267 -15.16 9.63 -7.42
C LEU A 267 -16.13 9.34 -8.58
N LEU A 268 -16.79 10.36 -9.13
CA LEU A 268 -17.72 10.21 -10.26
C LEU A 268 -17.00 9.83 -11.55
N MET A 269 -15.72 10.16 -11.70
CA MET A 269 -14.90 9.74 -12.84
C MET A 269 -14.69 8.22 -12.88
N LEU A 270 -14.60 7.57 -11.72
CA LEU A 270 -14.35 6.13 -11.62
C LEU A 270 -15.58 5.27 -11.92
N PHE A 271 -16.78 5.78 -11.63
CA PHE A 271 -18.04 5.02 -11.76
C PHE A 271 -18.82 5.28 -13.05
N TYR A 272 -18.38 6.20 -13.93
CA TYR A 272 -19.17 6.58 -15.09
C TYR A 272 -18.85 5.77 -16.35
N ARG A 273 -19.89 5.17 -16.95
CA ARG A 273 -19.89 4.60 -18.29
C ARG A 273 -20.12 5.75 -19.29
N GLN A 274 -19.05 6.25 -19.91
CA GLN A 274 -19.26 7.08 -21.11
C GLN A 274 -19.69 6.13 -22.22
N ASN A 275 -20.99 6.16 -22.54
CA ASN A 275 -21.51 5.68 -23.82
C ASN A 275 -20.73 6.32 -24.96
#